data_AF-A0A7X6Z371-F1
#
_entry.id   AF-A0A7X6Z371-F1
#
_cell.length_a   1.000
_cell.length_b   1.000
_cell.length_c   1.000
_cell.angle_alpha   90.00
_cell.angle_beta   90.00
_cell.angle_gamma   90.00
#
_symmetry.space_group_name_H-M   'P 1'
#
loop_
_entity.id
_entity.type
_entity.pdbx_description
1 polymer ?
#
loop_
_entity_poly.entity_id
_entity_poly.type
_entity_poly.pdbx_seq_one_letter_code
_entity_poly.pdbx_strand_id
1 'polypeptide(L)'
;REGWFPTFEDVPTQAITMTIHRILQSKTIVAAIPYEVKAVAVKKSFENEVTPLIPATILKNHPNITFYLDEDSASLIDVEAYQ
;
A
#
# COMPACT_ATOMS: atom_id res chain seq x y z
N ARG A 1 0.63 18.61 -6.94
CA ARG A 1 -0.29 17.89 -7.85
C ARG A 1 0.54 17.36 -9.01
N GLU A 2 0.38 16.10 -9.38
CA GLU A 2 1.27 15.42 -10.34
C GLU A 2 0.90 15.72 -11.82
N GLY A 3 -0.32 16.19 -12.11
CA GLY A 3 -0.67 16.77 -13.41
C GLY A 3 -0.86 15.77 -14.56
N TRP A 4 -1.19 14.51 -14.27
CA TRP A 4 -1.35 13.45 -15.27
C TRP A 4 -2.51 13.64 -16.27
N PHE A 5 -3.52 14.43 -15.89
CA PHE A 5 -4.69 14.73 -16.72
C PHE A 5 -4.97 16.24 -16.75
N PRO A 6 -5.48 16.80 -17.86
CA PRO A 6 -5.77 18.23 -17.97
C PRO A 6 -6.83 18.70 -16.96
N THR A 7 -7.88 17.90 -16.78
CA THR A 7 -8.97 18.12 -15.82
C THR A 7 -9.28 16.86 -15.02
N PHE A 8 -10.12 16.96 -13.99
CA PHE A 8 -10.54 15.79 -13.22
C PHE A 8 -11.51 14.91 -14.01
N GLU A 9 -12.31 15.53 -14.86
CA GLU A 9 -13.28 14.90 -15.76
C GLU A 9 -12.60 14.03 -16.83
N ASP A 10 -11.33 14.30 -17.14
CA ASP A 10 -10.53 13.50 -18.07
C ASP A 10 -9.99 12.19 -17.44
N VAL A 11 -10.14 12.00 -16.13
CA VAL A 11 -9.69 10.77 -15.44
C VAL A 11 -10.65 9.62 -15.78
N PRO A 12 -10.17 8.48 -16.33
CA PRO A 12 -11.01 7.33 -16.61
C PRO A 12 -11.76 6.84 -15.36
N THR A 13 -13.05 6.58 -15.50
CA THR A 13 -13.92 6.12 -14.40
C THR A 13 -13.82 4.62 -14.12
N GLN A 14 -13.10 3.89 -14.97
CA GLN A 14 -12.88 2.45 -14.85
C GLN A 14 -11.42 2.11 -15.11
N ALA A 15 -10.95 1.06 -14.44
CA ALA A 15 -9.59 0.54 -14.60
C ALA A 15 -9.61 -0.99 -14.59
N ILE A 16 -8.65 -1.58 -15.30
CA ILE A 16 -8.38 -3.02 -15.23
C ILE A 16 -7.24 -3.22 -14.24
N THR A 17 -7.42 -4.13 -13.28
CA THR A 17 -6.42 -4.41 -12.24
C THR A 17 -6.22 -5.91 -12.06
N MET A 18 -5.05 -6.29 -11.55
CA MET A 18 -4.82 -7.64 -11.06
C MET A 18 -5.64 -7.86 -9.78
N THR A 19 -6.18 -9.06 -9.62
CA THR A 19 -6.85 -9.42 -8.37
C THR A 19 -5.83 -9.61 -7.24
N ILE A 20 -6.25 -9.39 -6.00
CA ILE A 20 -5.43 -9.65 -4.80
C ILE A 20 -4.86 -11.08 -4.82
N HIS A 21 -5.69 -12.07 -5.19
CA HIS A 21 -5.26 -13.45 -5.32
C HIS A 21 -4.07 -13.61 -6.29
N ARG A 22 -4.10 -12.92 -7.44
CA ARG A 22 -2.99 -12.96 -8.40
C ARG A 22 -1.75 -12.23 -7.89
N ILE A 23 -1.90 -11.11 -7.21
CA ILE A 23 -0.77 -10.38 -6.61
C ILE A 23 -0.04 -11.27 -5.60
N LEU A 24 -0.78 -11.97 -4.73
CA LEU A 24 -0.25 -12.88 -3.71
C LEU A 24 0.38 -14.17 -4.27
N GLN A 25 0.24 -14.47 -5.56
CA GLN A 25 0.93 -15.58 -6.23
C GLN A 25 2.37 -15.21 -6.66
N SER A 26 2.76 -13.94 -6.51
CA SER A 26 4.13 -13.49 -6.81
C SER A 26 5.13 -14.20 -5.90
N LYS A 27 6.34 -14.49 -6.39
CA LYS A 27 7.38 -15.10 -5.54
C LYS A 27 7.92 -14.12 -4.48
N THR A 28 7.90 -12.83 -4.81
CA THR A 28 8.40 -11.73 -3.99
C THR A 28 7.54 -10.50 -4.27
N ILE A 29 7.18 -9.77 -3.22
CA ILE A 29 6.46 -8.49 -3.34
C ILE A 29 7.36 -7.39 -2.78
N VAL A 30 7.53 -6.31 -3.55
CA VAL A 30 8.23 -5.10 -3.13
C VAL A 30 7.22 -3.97 -3.07
N ALA A 31 6.96 -3.45 -1.87
CA ALA A 31 6.01 -2.38 -1.63
C ALA A 31 6.75 -1.08 -1.29
N ALA A 32 6.98 -0.21 -2.27
CA ALA A 32 7.60 1.10 -2.09
C ALA A 32 6.54 2.18 -1.85
N ILE A 33 6.57 2.81 -0.66
CA ILE A 33 5.48 3.66 -0.18
C ILE A 33 6.07 4.96 0.38
N PRO A 34 6.49 5.91 -0.48
CA PRO A 34 7.06 7.17 -0.01
C PRO A 34 5.99 8.20 0.39
N TYR A 35 6.43 9.20 1.14
CA TYR A 35 5.73 10.44 1.50
C TYR A 35 4.66 10.33 2.60
N GLU A 36 4.55 11.42 3.38
CA GLU A 36 3.65 11.57 4.54
C GLU A 36 2.18 11.28 4.21
N VAL A 37 1.73 11.62 2.98
CA VAL A 37 0.34 11.40 2.54
C VAL A 37 -0.08 9.92 2.60
N LYS A 38 0.88 8.99 2.70
CA LYS A 38 0.64 7.55 2.82
C LYS A 38 0.72 7.02 4.26
N ALA A 39 1.15 7.83 5.23
CA ALA A 39 1.42 7.36 6.61
C ALA A 39 0.19 6.73 7.29
N VAL A 40 -1.00 7.31 7.07
CA VAL A 40 -2.25 6.73 7.60
C VAL A 40 -2.57 5.37 6.97
N ALA A 41 -2.29 5.20 5.68
CA ALA A 41 -2.52 3.93 4.99
C ALA A 41 -1.52 2.86 5.44
N VAL A 42 -0.25 3.24 5.66
CA VAL A 42 0.78 2.40 6.26
C VAL A 42 0.31 1.93 7.64
N LYS A 43 0.03 2.84 8.56
CA LYS A 43 -0.46 2.51 9.91
C LYS A 43 -1.63 1.54 9.89
N LYS A 44 -2.65 1.84 9.09
CA LYS A 44 -3.83 0.97 8.95
C LYS A 44 -3.48 -0.43 8.47
N SER A 45 -2.54 -0.56 7.53
CA SER A 45 -2.14 -1.85 6.96
C SER A 45 -1.42 -2.75 7.97
N PHE A 46 -0.61 -2.16 8.85
CA PHE A 46 0.13 -2.89 9.87
C PHE A 46 -0.74 -3.25 11.08
N GLU A 47 -1.50 -2.29 11.62
CA GLU A 47 -2.20 -2.43 12.91
C GLU A 47 -3.57 -3.12 12.85
N ASN A 48 -4.17 -3.27 11.66
CA ASN A 48 -5.51 -3.86 11.54
C ASN A 48 -5.45 -5.31 11.08
N GLU A 49 -6.46 -6.08 11.48
CA GLU A 49 -6.71 -7.42 10.94
C GLU A 49 -6.95 -7.40 9.43
N VAL A 50 -6.80 -8.56 8.80
CA VAL A 50 -7.07 -8.71 7.36
C VAL A 50 -8.52 -8.34 7.06
N THR A 51 -8.71 -7.32 6.23
CA THR A 51 -10.03 -6.84 5.82
C THR A 51 -10.05 -6.32 4.38
N PRO A 52 -11.13 -6.58 3.61
CA PRO A 52 -11.28 -6.02 2.27
C PRO A 52 -11.43 -4.49 2.27
N LEU A 53 -11.75 -3.86 3.41
CA LEU A 53 -11.82 -2.41 3.53
C LEU A 53 -10.43 -1.74 3.52
N ILE A 54 -9.38 -2.50 3.85
CA ILE A 54 -7.98 -2.06 3.80
C ILE A 54 -7.21 -3.14 3.05
N PRO A 55 -7.25 -3.15 1.70
CA PRO A 55 -6.74 -4.27 0.90
C PRO A 55 -5.29 -4.65 1.18
N ALA A 56 -4.46 -3.69 1.57
CA ALA A 56 -3.05 -3.91 1.90
C ALA A 56 -2.83 -4.77 3.17
N THR A 57 -3.82 -4.92 4.04
CA THR A 57 -3.70 -5.78 5.25
C THR A 57 -3.39 -7.24 4.92
N ILE A 58 -3.88 -7.77 3.77
CA ILE A 58 -3.61 -9.14 3.34
C ILE A 58 -2.14 -9.39 2.96
N LEU A 59 -1.40 -8.33 2.65
CA LEU A 59 0.00 -8.45 2.23
C LEU A 59 0.88 -9.00 3.37
N LYS A 60 0.49 -8.80 4.62
CA LYS A 60 1.15 -9.39 5.81
C LYS A 60 1.19 -10.93 5.79
N ASN A 61 0.28 -11.56 5.04
CA ASN A 61 0.22 -13.02 4.91
C ASN A 61 1.17 -13.55 3.82
N HIS A 62 1.79 -12.68 3.02
CA HIS A 62 2.69 -13.11 1.97
C HIS A 62 4.06 -13.48 2.57
N PRO A 63 4.59 -14.69 2.30
CA PRO A 63 5.81 -15.17 2.96
C PRO A 63 7.09 -14.44 2.56
N ASN A 64 7.05 -13.67 1.47
CA ASN A 64 8.21 -12.94 0.94
C ASN A 64 7.81 -11.54 0.46
N ILE A 65 7.59 -10.63 1.40
CA ILE A 65 7.28 -9.23 1.12
C ILE A 65 8.27 -8.31 1.83
N THR A 66 8.64 -7.21 1.18
CA THR A 66 9.42 -6.14 1.80
C THR A 66 8.72 -4.80 1.58
N PHE A 67 8.49 -4.09 2.68
CA PHE A 67 7.97 -2.73 2.68
C PHE A 67 9.15 -1.75 2.74
N TYR A 68 9.24 -0.88 1.74
CA TYR A 68 10.20 0.22 1.71
C TYR A 68 9.44 1.51 2.01
N LEU A 69 9.61 1.96 3.25
CA LEU A 69 9.03 3.18 3.79
C LEU A 69 10.15 4.21 3.98
N ASP A 70 9.84 5.48 3.71
CA ASP A 70 10.66 6.60 4.18
C ASP A 70 10.19 7.06 5.58
N GLU A 71 10.93 7.99 6.19
CA GLU A 71 10.62 8.51 7.52
C GLU A 71 9.21 9.12 7.58
N ASP A 72 8.81 9.83 6.52
CA ASP A 72 7.52 10.50 6.45
C ASP A 72 6.35 9.50 6.39
N SER A 73 6.46 8.46 5.56
CA SER A 73 5.42 7.42 5.43
C SER A 73 5.39 6.46 6.62
N ALA A 74 6.50 6.32 7.37
CA ALA A 74 6.57 5.55 8.60
C ALA A 74 6.19 6.34 9.86
N SER A 75 5.99 7.66 9.76
CA SER A 75 5.81 8.59 10.89
C SER A 75 4.69 8.25 11.88
N LEU A 76 3.75 7.38 11.51
CA LEU A 76 2.59 7.01 12.33
C LEU A 76 2.63 5.57 12.87
N ILE A 77 3.70 4.82 12.61
CA ILE A 77 3.89 3.45 13.13
C ILE A 77 5.08 3.41 14.10
N ASP A 78 5.04 2.49 15.05
CA ASP A 78 6.20 2.13 15.84
C ASP A 78 7.11 1.21 15.01
N VAL A 79 8.18 1.76 14.45
CA VAL A 79 9.08 1.03 13.55
C VAL A 79 9.83 -0.09 14.29
N GLU A 80 10.11 0.08 15.60
CA GLU A 80 10.83 -0.92 16.39
C GLU A 80 10.00 -2.19 16.61
N ALA A 81 8.67 -2.08 16.59
CA ALA A 81 7.77 -3.23 16.70
C ALA A 81 7.79 -4.16 15.46
N TYR A 82 8.43 -3.74 14.35
CA TYR A 82 8.41 -4.47 13.06
C TYR A 82 9.81 -4.74 12.47
N GLN A 83 10.88 -4.51 13.24
CA GLN A 83 12.25 -4.94 12.91
C GLN A 83 12.54 -6.33 13.45
#